data_AF-A0A523XJF5-F1
#
_entry.id   AF-A0A523XJF5-F1
#
_cell.length_a   1.000
_cell.length_b   1.000
_cell.length_c   1.000
_cell.angle_alpha   90.00
_cell.angle_beta   90.00
_cell.angle_gamma   90.00
#
_symmetry.space_group_name_H-M   'P 1'
#
loop_
_entity.id
_entity.type
_entity.pdbx_description
1 polymer ?
#
loop_
_entity_poly.entity_id
_entity_poly.type
_entity_poly.pdbx_seq_one_letter_code
_entity_poly.pdbx_strand_id
1 'polypeptide(L)'
;MVSVKYNKVSIAYDDFVAIDNITLNIHDGEITTLLGPSGCGKSTLLRALAGFVEPFEGQIYLGDKEITYLPPQKRNTAMIFQNYALWPHLTIFKNVEYGLKLRLKKQIVCIADINPKGVIEGLTFNSYGASE
;
A
#
# COMPACT_ATOMS: atom_id res chain seq x y z
N MET A 1 -9.46 -8.86 7.35
CA MET A 1 -8.72 -7.81 6.62
C MET A 1 -9.47 -6.51 6.95
N VAL A 2 -9.50 -5.47 6.11
CA VAL A 2 -10.41 -4.33 6.31
C VAL A 2 -11.06 -3.97 4.97
N SER A 3 -12.35 -3.63 4.95
CA SER A 3 -13.06 -3.20 3.73
C SER A 3 -12.55 -1.84 3.24
N VAL A 4 -12.74 -1.55 1.95
CA VAL A 4 -12.39 -0.25 1.35
C VAL A 4 -13.61 0.31 0.65
N LYS A 5 -13.89 1.60 0.85
CA LYS A 5 -15.00 2.29 0.18
C LYS A 5 -14.56 3.64 -0.38
N TYR A 6 -14.87 3.86 -1.65
CA TYR A 6 -14.86 5.17 -2.31
C TYR A 6 -16.31 5.62 -2.45
N ASN A 7 -16.62 6.81 -1.95
CA ASN A 7 -17.94 7.42 -2.02
C ASN A 7 -17.87 8.71 -2.84
N LYS A 8 -18.37 8.66 -4.09
CA LYS A 8 -18.41 9.80 -5.03
C LYS A 8 -17.08 10.54 -5.16
N VAL A 9 -16.00 9.79 -5.31
CA VAL A 9 -14.64 10.33 -5.31
C VAL A 9 -14.29 10.92 -6.68
N SER A 10 -13.80 12.16 -6.68
CA SER A 10 -13.31 12.84 -7.87
C SER A 10 -11.87 13.33 -7.65
N ILE A 11 -11.03 13.14 -8.66
CA ILE A 11 -9.59 13.42 -8.62
C ILE A 11 -9.16 14.12 -9.90
N ALA A 12 -8.50 15.26 -9.76
CA ALA A 12 -7.96 16.04 -10.85
C ALA A 12 -6.46 16.30 -10.67
N TYR A 13 -5.77 16.51 -11.78
CA TYR A 13 -4.41 17.04 -11.84
C TYR A 13 -4.48 18.31 -12.68
N ASP A 14 -4.28 19.46 -12.04
CA ASP A 14 -4.48 20.77 -12.66
C ASP A 14 -5.86 20.84 -13.34
N ASP A 15 -5.90 21.06 -14.66
CA ASP A 15 -7.14 21.18 -15.44
C ASP A 15 -7.71 19.83 -15.93
N PHE A 16 -7.06 18.71 -15.60
CA PHE A 16 -7.43 17.37 -16.08
C PHE A 16 -8.10 16.54 -14.99
N VAL A 17 -9.39 16.22 -15.17
CA VAL A 17 -10.14 15.30 -14.30
C VAL A 17 -9.77 13.85 -14.65
N ALA A 18 -8.98 13.22 -13.79
CA ALA A 18 -8.52 11.84 -13.98
C ALA A 18 -9.52 10.80 -13.47
N ILE A 19 -10.33 11.16 -12.47
CA ILE A 19 -11.43 10.36 -11.93
C ILE A 19 -12.60 11.29 -11.67
N ASP A 20 -13.76 10.92 -12.19
CA ASP A 20 -14.99 11.69 -12.03
C ASP A 20 -16.04 10.84 -11.28
N ASN A 21 -16.35 11.25 -10.05
CA ASN A 21 -17.49 10.78 -9.24
C ASN A 21 -17.59 9.24 -9.11
N ILE A 22 -16.51 8.56 -8.77
CA ILE A 22 -16.52 7.10 -8.62
C ILE A 22 -17.06 6.66 -7.26
N THR A 23 -17.91 5.63 -7.28
CA THR A 23 -18.33 4.91 -6.07
C THR A 23 -17.95 3.45 -6.21
N LEU A 24 -17.18 2.92 -5.26
CA LEU A 24 -16.67 1.55 -5.26
C LEU A 24 -16.63 1.02 -3.83
N ASN A 25 -17.12 -0.20 -3.62
CA ASN A 25 -17.03 -0.91 -2.35
C ASN A 25 -16.26 -2.21 -2.57
N ILE A 26 -15.21 -2.42 -1.79
CA ILE A 26 -14.42 -3.64 -1.73
C ILE A 26 -14.64 -4.24 -0.34
N HIS A 27 -15.11 -5.49 -0.30
CA HIS A 27 -15.47 -6.15 0.94
C HIS A 27 -14.25 -6.64 1.72
N ASP A 28 -14.45 -6.93 3.01
CA ASP A 28 -13.37 -7.50 3.81
C ASP A 28 -12.93 -8.86 3.26
N GLY A 29 -11.62 -9.06 3.12
CA GLY A 29 -11.01 -10.29 2.61
C GLY A 29 -11.10 -10.47 1.10
N GLU A 30 -11.66 -9.51 0.37
CA GLU A 30 -11.84 -9.60 -1.07
C GLU A 30 -10.52 -9.36 -1.82
N ILE A 31 -10.27 -10.18 -2.84
CA ILE A 31 -9.19 -9.96 -3.81
C ILE A 31 -9.80 -9.27 -5.03
N THR A 32 -9.59 -7.96 -5.13
CA THR A 32 -10.14 -7.14 -6.21
C THR A 32 -9.05 -6.75 -7.20
N THR A 33 -9.38 -6.77 -8.50
CA THR A 33 -8.51 -6.29 -9.58
C THR A 33 -9.13 -5.10 -10.28
N LEU A 34 -8.35 -4.05 -10.53
CA LEU A 34 -8.75 -2.91 -11.35
C LEU A 34 -8.27 -3.12 -12.80
N LEU A 35 -9.19 -3.33 -13.74
CA LEU A 35 -8.90 -3.54 -15.16
C LEU A 35 -9.31 -2.33 -15.99
N GLY A 36 -8.48 -1.97 -16.99
CA GLY A 36 -8.80 -0.92 -17.96
C GLY A 36 -7.58 -0.46 -18.76
N PRO A 37 -7.78 0.33 -19.83
CA PRO A 37 -6.70 0.79 -20.71
C PRO A 37 -5.68 1.67 -19.98
N SER A 38 -4.52 1.90 -20.58
CA SER A 38 -3.53 2.84 -20.02
C SER A 38 -4.17 4.23 -19.87
N GLY A 39 -3.89 4.90 -18.76
CA GLY A 39 -4.45 6.23 -18.47
C GLY A 39 -5.86 6.27 -17.86
N CYS A 40 -6.57 5.14 -17.70
CA CYS A 40 -7.95 5.14 -17.17
C CYS A 40 -8.09 5.37 -15.65
N GLY A 41 -7.07 5.89 -14.96
CA GLY A 41 -7.15 6.23 -13.53
C GLY A 41 -6.87 5.12 -12.51
N LYS A 42 -6.48 3.90 -12.91
CA LYS A 42 -6.16 2.79 -11.98
C LYS A 42 -5.13 3.16 -10.91
N SER A 43 -3.96 3.61 -11.37
CA SER A 43 -2.89 4.02 -10.47
C SER A 43 -3.29 5.26 -9.65
N THR A 44 -4.15 6.11 -10.19
CA THR A 44 -4.72 7.26 -9.46
C THR A 44 -5.60 6.81 -8.29
N LEU A 45 -6.49 5.84 -8.48
CA LEU A 45 -7.27 5.23 -7.39
C LEU A 45 -6.39 4.64 -6.30
N LEU A 46 -5.43 3.79 -6.69
CA LEU A 46 -4.54 3.13 -5.73
C LEU A 46 -3.69 4.14 -4.95
N ARG A 47 -3.20 5.19 -5.62
CA ARG A 47 -2.48 6.29 -4.96
C ARG A 47 -3.38 7.08 -4.03
N ALA A 48 -4.65 7.29 -4.39
CA ALA A 48 -5.60 7.97 -3.54
C ALA A 48 -5.92 7.17 -2.27
N LEU A 49 -6.04 5.85 -2.37
CA LEU A 49 -6.18 4.96 -1.20
C LEU A 49 -4.94 4.99 -0.30
N ALA A 50 -3.75 4.97 -0.89
CA ALA A 50 -2.49 5.04 -0.17
C ALA A 50 -2.14 6.44 0.38
N GLY A 51 -2.89 7.47 -0.02
CA GLY A 51 -2.72 8.86 0.44
C GLY A 51 -1.66 9.67 -0.29
N PHE A 52 -1.25 9.24 -1.48
CA PHE A 52 -0.32 9.99 -2.34
C PHE A 52 -1.01 10.98 -3.27
N VAL A 53 -2.33 10.87 -3.41
CA VAL A 53 -3.17 11.76 -4.21
C VAL A 53 -4.41 12.08 -3.40
N GLU A 54 -4.74 13.36 -3.27
CA GLU A 54 -5.92 13.80 -2.54
C GLU A 54 -7.07 14.03 -3.53
N PRO A 55 -8.27 13.49 -3.28
CA PRO A 55 -9.44 13.84 -4.06
C PRO A 55 -9.90 15.26 -3.72
N PHE A 56 -10.45 15.97 -4.71
CA PHE A 56 -11.05 17.28 -4.49
C PHE A 56 -12.53 17.17 -4.08
N GLU A 57 -13.15 16.01 -4.30
CA GLU A 57 -14.53 15.70 -3.91
C GLU A 57 -14.65 14.24 -3.48
N GLY A 58 -15.61 13.96 -2.59
CA GLY A 58 -15.92 12.61 -2.13
C GLY A 58 -15.10 12.17 -0.92
N GLN A 59 -15.27 10.91 -0.56
CA GLN A 59 -14.71 10.34 0.66
C GLN A 59 -14.15 8.94 0.43
N ILE A 60 -13.02 8.64 1.07
CA ILE A 60 -12.39 7.32 1.09
C ILE A 60 -12.43 6.76 2.51
N TYR A 61 -12.85 5.51 2.64
CA TYR A 61 -12.94 4.80 3.91
C TYR A 61 -12.11 3.52 3.88
N LEU A 62 -11.49 3.21 5.02
CA LEU A 62 -10.87 1.93 5.33
C LEU A 62 -11.58 1.36 6.56
N GLY A 63 -12.49 0.41 6.34
CA GLY A 63 -13.46 -0.03 7.34
C GLY A 63 -14.44 1.10 7.64
N ASP A 64 -14.68 1.35 8.92
CA ASP A 64 -15.52 2.47 9.37
C ASP A 64 -14.74 3.79 9.47
N LYS A 65 -13.43 3.77 9.23
CA LYS A 65 -12.57 4.94 9.36
C LYS A 65 -12.49 5.70 8.04
N GLU A 66 -12.91 6.95 8.06
CA GLU A 66 -12.68 7.92 6.99
C GLU A 66 -11.17 8.28 6.94
N ILE A 67 -10.57 8.21 5.76
CA ILE A 67 -9.11 8.35 5.56
C ILE A 67 -8.71 9.34 4.46
N THR A 68 -9.65 10.08 3.87
CA THR A 68 -9.47 10.89 2.65
C THR A 68 -8.25 11.79 2.72
N TYR A 69 -8.07 12.51 3.82
CA TYR A 69 -6.97 13.46 4.03
C TYR A 69 -5.91 12.96 5.04
N LEU A 70 -5.93 11.67 5.40
CA LEU A 70 -4.86 11.14 6.23
C LEU A 70 -3.57 11.02 5.40
N PRO A 71 -2.41 11.41 5.94
CA PRO A 71 -1.16 11.21 5.23
C PRO A 71 -0.81 9.71 5.15
N PRO A 72 -0.04 9.26 4.15
CA PRO A 72 0.24 7.84 3.89
C PRO A 72 0.69 7.05 5.12
N GLN A 73 1.60 7.61 5.93
CA GLN A 73 2.14 6.95 7.13
C GLN A 73 1.12 6.72 8.24
N LYS A 74 -0.04 7.38 8.20
CA LYS A 74 -1.15 7.18 9.14
C LYS A 74 -2.24 6.26 8.58
N ARG A 75 -2.10 5.79 7.34
CA ARG A 75 -2.98 4.80 6.73
C ARG A 75 -2.41 3.42 6.99
N ASN A 76 -3.24 2.51 7.50
CA ASN A 76 -2.83 1.12 7.72
C ASN A 76 -2.88 0.33 6.39
N THR A 77 -2.14 0.81 5.39
CA THR A 77 -2.13 0.30 4.01
C THR A 77 -0.70 0.10 3.55
N ALA A 78 -0.47 -0.94 2.73
CA ALA A 78 0.79 -1.14 2.03
C ALA A 78 0.55 -1.00 0.52
N MET A 79 1.45 -0.31 -0.17
CA MET A 79 1.38 -0.11 -1.62
C MET A 79 2.72 -0.50 -2.27
N ILE A 80 2.65 -1.23 -3.37
CA ILE A 80 3.79 -1.54 -4.23
C ILE A 80 3.64 -0.69 -5.51
N PHE A 81 4.68 0.07 -5.85
CA PHE A 81 4.66 0.94 -7.02
C PHE A 81 4.94 0.16 -8.31
N GLN A 82 4.40 0.65 -9.43
CA GLN A 82 4.64 0.07 -10.76
C GLN A 82 6.11 0.14 -11.17
N ASN A 83 6.78 1.26 -10.87
CA ASN A 83 8.22 1.37 -10.98
C ASN A 83 8.83 1.01 -9.63
N TYR A 84 9.77 0.07 -9.62
CA TYR A 84 10.37 -0.44 -8.39
C TYR A 84 10.98 0.69 -7.55
N ALA A 85 10.47 0.84 -6.32
CA ALA A 85 10.98 1.79 -5.34
C ALA A 85 11.95 1.09 -4.37
N LEU A 86 13.03 0.51 -4.92
CA LEU A 86 14.09 -0.09 -4.12
C LEU A 86 15.14 0.96 -3.74
N TRP A 87 15.73 0.82 -2.57
CA TRP A 87 16.93 1.56 -2.19
C TRP A 87 18.15 0.85 -2.78
N PRO A 88 18.80 1.42 -3.83
CA PRO A 88 19.84 0.73 -4.58
C PRO A 88 21.13 0.51 -3.77
N HIS A 89 21.32 1.30 -2.71
CA HIS A 89 22.46 1.20 -1.79
C HIS A 89 22.21 0.20 -0.65
N LEU A 90 21.03 -0.43 -0.58
CA LEU A 90 20.68 -1.44 0.41
C LEU A 90 20.72 -2.84 -0.22
N THR A 91 21.12 -3.83 0.57
CA THR A 91 20.98 -5.24 0.18
C THR A 91 19.50 -5.61 0.04
N ILE A 92 19.19 -6.72 -0.64
CA ILE A 92 17.83 -7.25 -0.74
C ILE A 92 17.19 -7.37 0.65
N PHE A 93 17.92 -7.98 1.60
CA PHE A 93 17.48 -8.11 2.99
C PHE A 93 17.15 -6.76 3.62
N LYS A 94 18.04 -5.77 3.49
CA LYS A 94 17.84 -4.43 4.06
C LYS A 94 16.64 -3.71 3.43
N ASN A 95 16.37 -3.92 2.14
CA ASN A 95 15.17 -3.37 1.49
C ASN A 95 13.87 -3.91 2.11
N VAL A 96 13.80 -5.23 2.36
CA VAL A 96 12.60 -5.86 2.94
C VAL A 96 12.48 -5.55 4.44
N GLU A 97 13.59 -5.54 5.17
CA GLU A 97 13.63 -5.27 6.62
C GLU A 97 13.24 -3.82 6.97
N TYR A 98 13.54 -2.86 6.08
CA TYR A 98 13.42 -1.43 6.37
C TYR A 98 12.04 -1.01 6.86
N GLY A 99 10.97 -1.44 6.17
CA GLY A 99 9.59 -1.10 6.57
C GLY A 99 9.22 -1.67 7.94
N LEU A 100 9.72 -2.87 8.26
CA LEU A 100 9.46 -3.50 9.55
C LEU A 100 10.22 -2.81 10.68
N LYS A 101 11.49 -2.40 10.45
CA LYS A 101 12.29 -1.62 11.41
C LYS A 101 11.58 -0.33 11.83
N LEU A 102 11.04 0.41 10.85
CA LEU A 102 10.31 1.66 11.11
C LEU A 102 9.05 1.44 11.96
N ARG A 103 8.33 0.34 11.73
CA ARG A 103 7.07 0.06 12.43
C ARG A 103 7.27 -0.53 13.83
N LEU A 104 8.19 -1.49 13.97
CA LEU A 104 8.33 -2.29 15.18
C LEU A 104 9.32 -1.70 16.18
N LYS A 105 10.27 -0.85 15.75
CA LYS A 105 11.39 -0.36 16.58
C LYS A 105 12.13 -1.46 17.35
N LYS A 106 12.08 -2.70 16.87
CA LYS A 106 12.68 -3.89 17.49
C LYS A 106 13.70 -4.51 16.55
N GLN A 107 14.58 -5.34 17.11
CA GLN A 107 15.46 -6.18 16.31
C GLN A 107 14.62 -7.29 15.64
N ILE A 108 14.80 -7.45 14.34
CA ILE A 108 14.05 -8.39 13.51
C ILE A 108 15.05 -9.41 12.97
N VAL A 109 14.74 -10.69 13.18
CA VAL A 109 15.43 -11.79 12.53
C VAL A 109 14.55 -12.22 11.37
N CYS A 110 15.11 -12.19 10.17
CA CYS A 110 14.46 -12.77 9.00
C CYS A 110 15.22 -14.02 8.59
N ILE A 111 14.47 -15.12 8.46
CA ILE A 111 14.95 -16.41 8.00
C ILE A 111 14.42 -16.58 6.58
N ALA A 112 15.33 -16.82 5.64
CA ALA A 112 14.99 -17.10 4.26
C ALA A 112 15.21 -18.59 3.98
N ASP A 113 14.18 -19.25 3.48
CA ASP A 113 14.29 -20.62 2.97
C ASP A 113 14.80 -20.55 1.54
N ILE A 114 16.02 -21.05 1.32
CA ILE A 114 16.71 -20.99 0.02
C ILE A 114 16.83 -22.40 -0.53
N ASN A 115 16.32 -22.62 -1.74
CA ASN A 115 16.45 -23.91 -2.40
C ASN A 115 17.88 -24.15 -2.93
N PRO A 116 18.22 -25.38 -3.35
CA PRO A 116 19.57 -25.69 -3.87
C PRO A 116 20.00 -24.86 -5.09
N LYS A 117 19.08 -24.16 -5.76
CA LYS A 117 19.34 -23.26 -6.90
C LYS A 117 19.58 -21.80 -6.48
N GLY A 118 19.54 -21.49 -5.19
CA GLY A 118 19.72 -20.14 -4.68
C GLY A 118 18.47 -19.26 -4.74
N VAL A 119 17.28 -19.84 -4.94
CA VAL A 119 16.01 -19.10 -4.99
C VAL A 119 15.36 -19.09 -3.61
N ILE A 120 14.86 -17.92 -3.19
CA ILE A 120 14.08 -17.76 -1.96
C ILE A 120 12.68 -18.36 -2.20
N GLU A 121 12.32 -19.38 -1.43
CA GLU A 121 11.00 -20.03 -1.47
C GLU A 121 10.11 -19.62 -0.29
N GLY A 122 10.71 -19.09 0.79
CA GLY A 122 10.01 -18.65 1.98
C GLY A 122 10.75 -17.53 2.70
N LEU A 123 9.99 -16.63 3.33
CA LEU A 123 10.51 -15.61 4.23
C LEU A 123 9.71 -15.62 5.53
N THR A 124 10.40 -15.87 6.64
CA THR A 124 9.81 -15.80 7.98
C THR A 124 10.45 -14.65 8.76
N PHE A 125 9.62 -13.80 9.37
CA PHE A 125 10.06 -12.65 10.17
C PHE A 125 9.70 -12.85 11.64
N ASN A 126 10.71 -12.88 12.50
CA ASN A 126 10.55 -12.96 13.96
C ASN A 126 11.08 -11.68 14.60
N SER A 127 10.29 -11.09 15.50
CA SER A 127 10.75 -9.99 16.36
C SER A 127 11.19 -10.56 17.71
N TYR A 128 12.46 -10.38 18.08
CA TYR A 128 12.90 -10.59 19.46
C TYR A 128 12.74 -9.28 20.23
N GLY A 129 12.04 -9.34 21.36
CA GLY A 129 12.01 -8.24 22.32
C GLY A 129 13.22 -8.35 23.25
N ALA A 130 13.93 -7.25 23.45
CA ALA A 130 14.48 -7.00 24.77
C ALA A 130 13.28 -7.01 25.74
N SER A 131 13.38 -7.83 26.77
CA SER A 131 12.48 -7.81 27.92
C SER A 131 12.43 -6.38 28.49
N GLU A 132 11.23 -5.82 28.57
CA GLU A 132 10.85 -4.93 29.66
C GLU A 132 9.84 -5.69 30.52
#